data_AF-A0A1H0MZX4-F1
#
_entry.id   AF-A0A1H0MZX4-F1
#
_cell.length_a   1.000
_cell.length_b   1.000
_cell.length_c   1.000
_cell.angle_alpha   90.00
_cell.angle_beta   90.00
_cell.angle_gamma   90.00
#
_symmetry.space_group_name_H-M   'P 1'
#
loop_
_entity.id
_entity.type
_entity.pdbx_description
1 polymer ?
#
loop_
_entity_poly.entity_id
_entity_poly.type
_entity_poly.pdbx_seq_one_letter_code
_entity_poly.pdbx_strand_id
1 'polypeptide(L)'
;MVPVATRREILDGLRAMLDGIPYVALLSLPVAGLMLAVAIPGSLDPGDAYMAWWIVGYFAAMTYVPSILVCGLVEWQARRRGWKWTRTVVRVVRWTHFLAAFGPPIGLVGHMALTDTLMPF
;
A
#
# COMPACT_ATOMS: atom_id res chain seq x y z
N MET A 1 -5.08 10.14 -34.82
CA MET A 1 -4.24 8.97 -34.49
C MET A 1 -3.14 9.46 -33.57
N VAL A 2 -3.11 9.03 -32.31
CA VAL A 2 -2.02 9.40 -31.39
C VAL A 2 -0.75 8.69 -31.86
N PRO A 3 0.39 9.39 -32.02
CA PRO A 3 1.62 8.75 -32.47
C PRO A 3 1.98 7.57 -31.56
N VAL A 4 2.38 6.45 -32.14
CA VAL A 4 2.70 5.21 -31.41
C VAL A 4 3.81 5.41 -30.36
N ALA A 5 4.73 6.36 -30.60
CA ALA A 5 5.76 6.78 -29.65
C ALA A 5 5.15 7.35 -28.35
N THR A 6 4.15 8.22 -28.47
CA THR A 6 3.47 8.87 -27.34
C THR A 6 2.73 7.86 -26.47
N ARG A 7 2.11 6.82 -27.08
CA ARG A 7 1.41 5.77 -26.32
C ARG A 7 2.36 4.96 -25.44
N ARG A 8 3.55 4.61 -25.96
CA ARG A 8 4.53 3.81 -25.22
C ARG A 8 5.14 4.60 -24.06
N GLU A 9 5.45 5.87 -24.30
CA GLU A 9 5.94 6.80 -23.27
C GLU A 9 4.92 7.00 -22.15
N ILE A 10 3.63 7.18 -22.49
CA ILE A 10 2.55 7.27 -21.50
C ILE A 10 2.45 5.98 -20.68
N LEU A 11 2.48 4.81 -21.32
CA LEU A 11 2.39 3.53 -20.63
C LEU A 11 3.60 3.27 -19.73
N ASP A 12 4.80 3.64 -20.16
CA ASP A 12 6.02 3.50 -19.38
C ASP A 12 6.02 4.47 -18.18
N GLY A 13 5.55 5.71 -18.37
CA GLY A 13 5.37 6.68 -17.28
C GLY A 13 4.32 6.24 -16.26
N LEU A 14 3.16 5.75 -16.73
CA LEU A 14 2.09 5.24 -15.88
C LEU A 14 2.54 3.98 -15.12
N ARG A 15 3.31 3.11 -15.78
CA ARG A 15 3.93 1.94 -15.14
C ARG A 15 4.89 2.34 -14.02
N ALA A 16 5.73 3.34 -14.25
CA ALA A 16 6.67 3.84 -13.25
C ALA A 16 5.95 4.50 -12.06
N MET A 17 4.89 5.27 -12.33
CA MET A 17 4.06 5.89 -11.29
C MET A 17 3.35 4.83 -10.44
N LEU A 18 2.71 3.83 -11.07
CA LEU A 18 2.05 2.73 -10.35
C LEU A 18 3.04 1.91 -9.52
N ASP A 19 4.25 1.67 -10.03
CA ASP A 19 5.28 0.94 -9.28
C ASP A 19 5.73 1.67 -8.00
N GLY A 20 5.54 2.99 -7.92
CA GLY A 20 5.83 3.80 -6.75
C GLY A 20 4.81 3.66 -5.61
N ILE A 21 3.57 3.23 -5.90
CA ILE A 21 2.46 3.24 -4.93
C ILE A 21 2.80 2.46 -3.64
N PRO A 22 3.30 1.21 -3.69
CA PRO A 22 3.65 0.48 -2.46
C PRO A 22 4.72 1.17 -1.62
N TYR A 23 5.65 1.91 -2.24
CA TYR A 23 6.67 2.68 -1.51
C TYR A 23 6.09 3.94 -0.88
N VAL A 24 5.18 4.64 -1.58
CA VAL A 24 4.48 5.79 -1.01
C VAL A 24 3.62 5.35 0.18
N ALA A 25 2.95 4.20 0.09
CA ALA A 25 2.19 3.63 1.21
C ALA A 25 3.07 3.29 2.43
N LEU A 26 4.31 2.88 2.21
CA LEU A 26 5.29 2.71 3.31
C LEU A 26 5.58 4.06 4.00
N LEU A 27 5.73 5.14 3.22
CA LEU A 27 5.99 6.48 3.77
C LEU A 27 4.79 7.09 4.48
N SER A 28 3.57 6.66 4.16
CA SER A 28 2.35 7.13 4.83
C SER A 28 2.06 6.39 6.14
N LEU A 29 2.73 5.27 6.43
CA LEU A 29 2.51 4.50 7.66
C LEU A 29 2.78 5.28 8.96
N PRO A 30 3.85 6.09 9.09
CA PRO A 30 4.06 6.91 10.28
C PRO A 30 2.97 7.96 10.48
N VAL A 31 2.50 8.59 9.40
CA VAL A 31 1.41 9.57 9.44
C VAL A 31 0.11 8.90 9.83
N ALA A 32 -0.19 7.73 9.23
CA ALA A 32 -1.35 6.93 9.60
C ALA A 32 -1.29 6.55 11.08
N GLY A 33 -0.15 6.07 11.58
CA GLY A 33 0.05 5.74 12.99
C GLY A 33 -0.12 6.94 13.93
N LEU A 34 0.33 8.13 13.54
CA LEU A 34 0.13 9.36 14.30
C LEU A 34 -1.34 9.80 14.34
N MET A 35 -2.03 9.81 13.19
CA MET A 35 -3.46 10.12 13.15
C MET A 35 -4.27 9.12 13.97
N LEU A 36 -3.88 7.84 13.92
CA LEU A 36 -4.47 6.77 14.70
C LEU A 36 -4.26 6.96 16.21
N ALA A 37 -3.07 7.40 16.64
CA ALA A 37 -2.76 7.69 18.04
C ALA A 37 -3.51 8.91 18.58
N VAL A 38 -3.71 9.94 17.74
CA VAL A 38 -4.46 11.16 18.10
C VAL A 38 -5.97 10.91 18.12
N ALA A 39 -6.47 9.98 17.30
CA ALA A 39 -7.88 9.60 17.24
C ALA A 39 -8.34 8.69 18.40
N ILE A 40 -7.52 8.45 19.44
CA ILE A 40 -7.92 7.77 20.68
C ILE A 40 -8.21 8.83 21.77
N PRO A 41 -9.43 9.41 21.83
CA PRO A 41 -9.83 10.26 22.94
C PRO A 41 -10.26 9.39 24.12
N GLY A 42 -9.33 9.02 25.01
CA GLY A 42 -9.58 8.70 26.43
C GLY A 42 -10.61 7.61 26.81
N SER A 43 -11.31 6.95 25.89
CA SER A 43 -12.24 5.86 26.19
C SER A 43 -11.58 4.52 25.90
N LEU A 44 -11.53 3.67 26.93
CA LEU A 44 -10.89 2.36 26.93
C LEU A 44 -11.76 1.26 26.30
N ASP A 45 -12.89 1.59 25.68
CA ASP A 45 -13.79 0.60 25.10
C ASP A 45 -14.04 0.80 23.60
N PRO A 46 -12.99 0.69 22.76
CA PRO A 46 -13.19 0.40 21.37
C PRO A 46 -13.79 -1.00 21.27
N GLY A 47 -15.09 -1.09 20.91
CA GLY A 47 -15.78 -2.38 20.79
C GLY A 47 -14.98 -3.41 19.97
N ASP A 48 -15.19 -4.70 20.24
CA ASP A 48 -14.35 -5.84 19.79
C ASP A 48 -13.92 -5.80 18.31
N ALA A 49 -14.76 -5.26 17.42
CA ALA A 49 -14.44 -5.09 16.00
C ALA A 49 -13.30 -4.09 15.74
N TYR A 50 -13.26 -2.96 16.47
CA TYR A 50 -12.18 -1.97 16.37
C TYR A 50 -10.87 -2.53 16.94
N MET A 51 -10.93 -3.24 18.08
CA MET A 51 -9.76 -3.91 18.66
C MET A 51 -9.19 -5.01 17.75
N ALA A 52 -10.06 -5.82 17.14
CA ALA A 52 -9.62 -6.82 16.16
C ALA A 52 -8.96 -6.18 14.93
N TRP A 53 -9.56 -5.10 14.39
CA TRP A 53 -8.96 -4.34 13.29
C TRP A 53 -7.64 -3.66 13.67
N TRP A 54 -7.54 -3.16 14.90
CA TRP A 54 -6.33 -2.56 15.45
C TRP A 54 -5.18 -3.56 15.47
N ILE A 55 -5.42 -4.75 16.03
CA ILE A 55 -4.43 -5.82 16.12
C ILE A 55 -4.03 -6.28 14.72
N VAL A 56 -5.01 -6.59 13.85
CA VAL A 56 -4.74 -7.09 12.50
C VAL A 56 -4.03 -6.04 11.65
N GLY A 57 -4.46 -4.77 11.68
CA GLY A 57 -3.84 -3.67 10.95
C GLY A 57 -2.42 -3.35 11.43
N TYR A 58 -2.18 -3.41 12.74
CA TYR A 58 -0.86 -3.24 13.32
C TYR A 58 0.10 -4.38 12.92
N PHE A 59 -0.36 -5.64 13.00
CA PHE A 59 0.43 -6.79 12.52
C PHE A 59 0.70 -6.74 11.02
N ALA A 60 -0.29 -6.33 10.22
CA ALA A 60 -0.13 -6.12 8.79
C ALA A 60 0.91 -5.03 8.49
N ALA A 61 0.89 -3.90 9.21
CA ALA A 61 1.89 -2.85 9.05
C ALA A 61 3.30 -3.31 9.47
N MET A 62 3.41 -4.00 10.61
CA MET A 62 4.68 -4.53 11.13
C MET A 62 5.32 -5.57 10.21
N THR A 63 4.52 -6.35 9.48
CA THR A 63 5.03 -7.33 8.49
C THR A 63 5.25 -6.70 7.11
N TYR A 64 4.47 -5.67 6.76
CA TYR A 64 4.59 -4.94 5.51
C TYR A 64 5.91 -4.17 5.40
N VAL A 65 6.28 -3.41 6.44
CA VAL A 65 7.50 -2.58 6.46
C VAL A 65 8.77 -3.40 6.11
N PRO A 66 9.13 -4.47 6.83
CA PRO A 66 10.32 -5.25 6.51
C PRO A 66 10.20 -5.95 5.14
N SER A 67 9.00 -6.42 4.77
CA SER A 67 8.78 -7.05 3.46
C SER A 67 9.07 -6.09 2.29
N ILE A 68 8.59 -4.84 2.37
CA ILE A 68 8.84 -3.83 1.33
C ILE A 68 10.31 -3.42 1.28
N LEU A 69 10.98 -3.31 2.43
CA LEU A 69 12.42 -3.03 2.48
C LEU A 69 13.23 -4.13 1.79
N VAL A 70 12.90 -5.41 2.07
CA VAL A 70 13.53 -6.55 1.39
C VAL A 70 13.24 -6.51 -0.11
N CYS A 71 11.99 -6.27 -0.53
CA CYS A 71 11.65 -6.12 -1.95
C CYS A 71 12.46 -4.98 -2.61
N GLY A 72 12.62 -3.84 -1.94
CA GLY A 72 13.44 -2.72 -2.42
C GLY A 72 14.92 -3.09 -2.59
N LEU A 73 15.50 -3.79 -1.61
CA LEU A 73 16.89 -4.26 -1.67
C LEU A 73 17.10 -5.27 -2.82
N VAL A 74 16.22 -6.24 -2.95
CA VAL A 74 16.29 -7.24 -4.02
C VAL A 74 16.10 -6.59 -5.39
N GLU A 75 15.18 -5.63 -5.52
CA GLU A 75 15.00 -4.91 -6.78
C GLU A 75 16.24 -4.07 -7.14
N TRP A 76 16.81 -3.37 -6.16
CA TRP A 76 18.06 -2.60 -6.34
C TRP A 76 19.20 -3.50 -6.82
N GLN A 77 19.37 -4.66 -6.20
CA GLN A 77 20.37 -5.65 -6.62
C GLN A 77 20.07 -6.22 -8.02
N ALA A 78 18.81 -6.52 -8.32
CA ALA A 78 18.39 -7.04 -9.62
C ALA A 78 18.61 -6.01 -10.75
N ARG A 79 18.44 -4.72 -10.48
CA ARG A 79 18.76 -3.63 -11.42
C ARG A 79 20.26 -3.58 -11.72
N ARG A 80 21.11 -3.67 -10.69
CA ARG A 80 22.58 -3.69 -10.85
C ARG A 80 23.08 -4.87 -11.67
N ARG A 81 22.48 -6.05 -11.51
CA ARG A 81 22.87 -7.28 -12.24
C ARG A 81 22.14 -7.49 -13.57
N GLY A 82 21.23 -6.57 -13.94
CA GLY A 82 20.46 -6.68 -15.17
C GLY A 82 19.38 -7.77 -15.17
N TRP A 83 19.05 -8.37 -14.03
CA TRP A 83 18.11 -9.49 -13.93
C TRP A 83 16.66 -9.03 -14.19
N LYS A 84 16.21 -9.19 -15.44
CA LYS A 84 14.87 -8.76 -15.89
C LYS A 84 13.76 -9.58 -15.22
N TRP A 85 13.96 -10.89 -15.04
CA TRP A 85 12.91 -11.75 -14.49
C TRP A 85 12.68 -11.52 -12.99
N THR A 86 13.76 -11.43 -12.21
CA THR A 86 13.70 -11.10 -10.78
C THR A 86 12.96 -9.79 -10.52
N ARG A 87 13.14 -8.77 -11.38
CA ARG A 87 12.41 -7.49 -11.26
C ARG A 87 10.89 -7.66 -11.39
N THR A 88 10.43 -8.50 -12.32
CA THR A 88 8.99 -8.77 -12.47
C THR A 88 8.45 -9.54 -11.28
N VAL A 89 9.17 -10.57 -10.81
CA VAL A 89 8.78 -11.36 -9.63
C VAL A 89 8.67 -10.48 -8.40
N VAL A 90 9.70 -9.67 -8.11
CA VAL A 90 9.72 -8.74 -6.97
C VAL A 90 8.59 -7.72 -7.06
N ARG A 91 8.28 -7.22 -8.26
CA ARG A 91 7.14 -6.33 -8.48
C ARG A 91 5.81 -7.00 -8.11
N VAL A 92 5.57 -8.22 -8.57
CA VAL A 92 4.35 -8.96 -8.26
C VAL A 92 4.25 -9.19 -6.75
N VAL A 93 5.31 -9.69 -6.14
CA VAL A 93 5.39 -9.93 -4.69
C VAL A 93 5.15 -8.65 -3.89
N ARG A 94 5.73 -7.52 -4.29
CA ARG A 94 5.53 -6.22 -3.65
C ARG A 94 4.06 -5.81 -3.68
N TRP A 95 3.41 -5.93 -4.83
CA TRP A 95 1.99 -5.62 -4.97
C TRP A 95 1.12 -6.57 -4.15
N THR A 96 1.45 -7.85 -4.07
CA THR A 96 0.75 -8.81 -3.21
C THR A 96 0.83 -8.42 -1.74
N HIS A 97 2.01 -8.04 -1.25
CA HIS A 97 2.16 -7.56 0.14
C HIS A 97 1.38 -6.27 0.39
N PHE A 98 1.39 -5.33 -0.57
CA PHE A 98 0.60 -4.12 -0.49
C PHE A 98 -0.91 -4.42 -0.42
N LEU A 99 -1.41 -5.28 -1.30
CA LEU A 99 -2.83 -5.66 -1.30
C LEU A 99 -3.21 -6.46 -0.05
N ALA A 100 -2.32 -7.29 0.50
CA ALA A 100 -2.57 -7.99 1.75
C ALA A 100 -2.68 -7.02 2.94
N ALA A 101 -1.82 -6.00 3.00
CA ALA A 101 -1.81 -5.04 4.11
C ALA A 101 -2.88 -3.95 3.98
N PHE A 102 -3.10 -3.42 2.78
CA PHE A 102 -3.95 -2.25 2.53
C PHE A 102 -5.22 -2.58 1.73
N GLY A 103 -5.32 -3.75 1.11
CA GLY A 103 -6.50 -4.15 0.34
C GLY A 103 -7.79 -4.15 1.18
N PRO A 104 -7.82 -4.75 2.39
CA PRO A 104 -9.02 -4.72 3.22
C PRO A 104 -9.44 -3.31 3.64
N PRO A 105 -8.55 -2.42 4.14
CA PRO A 105 -8.89 -1.01 4.38
C PRO A 105 -9.43 -0.27 3.15
N ILE A 106 -8.77 -0.43 1.99
CA ILE A 106 -9.18 0.22 0.74
C ILE A 106 -10.55 -0.28 0.30
N GLY A 107 -10.80 -1.60 0.40
CA GLY A 107 -12.09 -2.20 0.08
C GLY A 107 -13.21 -1.71 0.99
N LEU A 108 -12.92 -1.56 2.29
CA LEU A 108 -13.88 -1.03 3.27
C LEU A 108 -14.24 0.43 2.96
N VAL A 109 -13.25 1.30 2.75
CA VAL A 109 -13.48 2.71 2.39
C VAL A 109 -14.22 2.82 1.07
N GLY A 110 -13.83 2.02 0.06
CA GLY A 110 -14.52 2.00 -1.23
C GLY A 110 -15.97 1.56 -1.11
N HIS A 111 -16.26 0.55 -0.28
CA HIS A 111 -17.63 0.12 -0.01
C HIS A 111 -18.45 1.21 0.69
N MET A 112 -17.88 1.87 1.70
CA MET A 112 -18.53 2.99 2.40
C MET A 112 -18.82 4.17 1.45
N ALA A 113 -17.88 4.49 0.55
CA ALA A 113 -18.03 5.54 -0.44
C ALA A 113 -19.13 5.23 -1.47
N LEU A 114 -19.31 3.96 -1.84
CA LEU A 114 -20.33 3.53 -2.79
C LEU A 114 -21.73 3.38 -2.17
N THR A 115 -21.82 3.34 -0.85
CA THR A 115 -23.08 3.13 -0.12
C THR A 115 -23.60 4.40 0.58
N ASP A 116 -23.00 5.57 0.31
CA ASP A 116 -23.30 6.86 0.95
C ASP A 116 -23.28 6.81 2.50
N THR A 117 -22.57 5.83 3.08
CA THR A 117 -22.43 5.66 4.53
C THR A 117 -21.23 6.41 5.12
N LEU A 118 -20.49 7.15 4.29
CA LEU A 118 -19.52 8.15 4.75
C LEU A 118 -20.29 9.32 5.40
N MET A 119 -20.79 9.14 6.63
CA MET A 119 -21.30 10.26 7.42
C MET A 119 -20.16 11.26 7.65
N PRO A 120 -20.40 12.57 7.43
CA PRO A 120 -19.39 13.58 7.70
C PRO A 120 -19.11 13.60 9.20
N PHE A 121 -17.86 13.34 9.57
CA PHE A 121 -17.33 13.57 10.91
C PHE A 121 -17.19 15.08 11.16
#